data_AF-A0A1V6D2C1-F1
#
_entry.id   AF-A0A1V6D2C1-F1
#
_cell.length_a   1.000
_cell.length_b   1.000
_cell.length_c   1.000
_cell.angle_alpha   90.00
_cell.angle_beta   90.00
_cell.angle_gamma   90.00
#
_symmetry.space_group_name_H-M   'P 1'
#
loop_
_entity.id
_entity.type
_entity.pdbx_description
1 polymer ?
#
loop_
_entity_poly.entity_id
_entity_poly.type
_entity_poly.pdbx_seq_one_letter_code
_entity_poly.pdbx_strand_id
1 'polypeptide(L)' 'MAESGTERKSWPPDQDRRGLECRQCGCKHFRVVYTRATWGGRILRRRECRHCGRRMTTWESGG' A
#
# COMPACT_ATOMS: atom_id res chain seq x y z
N MET A 1 24.15 -11.13 41.58
CA MET A 1 24.19 -10.95 40.11
C MET A 1 22.89 -11.51 39.54
N ALA A 2 22.07 -10.73 38.86
CA ALA A 2 20.80 -11.20 38.29
C ALA A 2 20.71 -10.73 36.83
N GLU A 3 20.96 -11.66 35.91
CA GLU A 3 20.97 -11.46 34.47
C GLU A 3 19.54 -11.64 33.96
N SER A 4 18.78 -10.55 33.88
CA SER A 4 17.41 -10.59 33.35
C SER A 4 17.44 -10.35 31.84
N GLY A 5 17.32 -11.44 31.08
CA GLY A 5 17.28 -11.46 29.62
C GLY A 5 16.14 -10.60 29.06
N THR A 6 16.47 -9.77 28.08
CA THR A 6 15.49 -8.93 27.38
C THR A 6 14.95 -9.68 26.16
N GLU A 7 13.85 -10.40 26.35
CA GLU A 7 13.12 -11.01 25.24
C GLU A 7 12.42 -9.90 24.43
N ARG A 8 13.06 -9.54 23.31
CA ARG A 8 12.49 -8.61 22.33
C ARG A 8 11.32 -9.30 21.63
N LYS A 9 10.13 -8.75 21.84
CA LYS A 9 8.88 -9.17 21.20
C LYS A 9 9.05 -9.16 19.68
N SER A 10 9.12 -10.34 19.07
CA SER A 10 9.16 -10.51 17.62
C SER A 10 7.73 -10.60 17.10
N TRP A 11 7.27 -9.52 16.44
CA TRP A 11 6.00 -9.55 15.72
C TRP A 11 6.21 -10.28 14.39
N PRO A 12 5.38 -11.29 14.06
CA PRO A 12 5.49 -11.95 12.77
C PRO A 12 5.30 -10.89 11.66
N PRO A 13 6.06 -10.96 10.56
CA PRO A 13 5.85 -10.05 9.44
C PRO A 13 4.43 -10.27 8.94
N ASP A 14 3.59 -9.26 9.13
CA ASP A 14 2.21 -9.22 8.68
C ASP A 14 2.15 -9.62 7.21
N GLN A 15 1.67 -10.83 6.94
CA GLN A 15 1.55 -11.41 5.60
C GLN A 15 0.34 -10.83 4.87
N ASP A 16 0.10 -9.52 5.01
CA ASP A 16 -0.93 -8.85 4.25
C ASP A 16 -0.42 -8.69 2.81
N ARG A 17 -0.63 -9.75 2.03
CA ARG A 17 -0.48 -9.76 0.57
C ARG A 17 -1.53 -8.85 -0.11
N ARG A 18 -2.09 -7.82 0.54
CA ARG A 18 -2.94 -6.80 -0.12
C ARG A 18 -2.11 -5.69 -0.75
N GLY A 19 -0.98 -6.05 -1.35
CA GLY A 19 -0.29 -5.17 -2.27
C GLY A 19 -1.08 -5.09 -3.57
N LEU A 20 -1.36 -3.89 -4.05
CA LEU A 20 -1.93 -3.75 -5.39
C LEU A 20 -0.84 -4.13 -6.39
N GLU A 21 -1.15 -5.02 -7.33
CA GLU A 21 -0.20 -5.56 -8.31
C GLU A 21 -0.58 -5.07 -9.72
N CYS A 22 0.41 -4.86 -10.57
CA CYS A 22 0.14 -4.38 -11.92
C CYS A 22 -0.32 -5.54 -12.78
N ARG A 23 -1.54 -5.49 -13.33
CA ARG A 23 -2.03 -6.55 -14.22
C ARG A 23 -1.27 -6.72 -15.53
N GLN A 24 -0.40 -5.77 -15.88
CA GLN A 24 0.40 -5.81 -17.11
C GLN A 24 1.75 -6.49 -16.90
N CYS A 25 2.43 -6.22 -15.78
CA CYS A 25 3.82 -6.63 -15.56
C CYS A 25 4.07 -7.33 -14.22
N GLY A 26 3.03 -7.49 -13.39
CA GLY A 26 3.15 -8.09 -12.05
C GLY A 26 3.84 -7.21 -11.01
N CYS A 27 4.37 -6.04 -11.39
CA CYS A 27 5.10 -5.19 -10.45
C CYS A 27 4.19 -4.61 -9.36
N LYS A 28 4.68 -4.58 -8.13
CA LYS A 28 4.01 -4.00 -6.95
C LYS A 28 4.39 -2.55 -6.68
N HIS A 29 5.25 -1.98 -7.53
CA HIS A 29 5.78 -0.64 -7.35
C HIS A 29 4.93 0.39 -8.09
N PHE A 30 4.10 1.10 -7.33
CA PHE A 30 3.23 2.16 -7.81
C PHE A 30 3.70 3.52 -7.32
N ARG A 31 3.79 4.49 -8.24
CA ARG A 31 3.93 5.91 -7.92
C ARG A 31 2.53 6.51 -7.80
N VAL A 32 2.24 7.21 -6.71
CA VAL A 32 1.01 8.02 -6.63
C VAL A 32 1.21 9.23 -7.55
N VAL A 33 0.32 9.38 -8.53
CA VAL A 33 0.33 10.49 -9.48
C VAL A 33 -0.40 11.68 -8.86
N TYR A 34 -1.62 11.44 -8.36
CA TYR A 34 -2.37 12.43 -7.60
C TYR A 34 -3.42 11.76 -6.72
N THR A 35 -3.78 12.45 -5.64
CA THR A 35 -4.94 12.13 -4.82
C THR A 35 -5.94 13.26 -4.97
N ARG A 36 -7.19 12.93 -5.30
CA ARG A 36 -8.28 13.90 -5.44
C ARG A 36 -9.44 13.48 -4.55
N ALA A 37 -9.85 14.35 -3.64
CA ALA A 37 -11.13 14.21 -2.97
C ALA A 37 -12.25 14.50 -3.98
N THR A 38 -13.22 13.60 -4.06
CA THR A 38 -14.42 13.75 -4.89
C THR A 38 -15.60 14.13 -4.03
N TRP A 39 -16.57 14.82 -4.64
CA TRP A 39 -17.81 15.20 -3.97
C TRP A 39 -18.53 13.95 -3.43
N GLY A 40 -18.83 13.94 -2.12
CA GLY A 40 -19.41 12.78 -1.43
C GLY A 40 -18.43 11.97 -0.57
N GLY A 41 -17.31 12.57 -0.14
CA GLY A 41 -16.40 11.94 0.85
C GLY A 41 -15.51 10.81 0.30
N ARG A 42 -15.53 10.59 -1.01
CA ARG A 42 -14.70 9.57 -1.67
C ARG A 42 -13.35 10.14 -2.06
N ILE A 43 -12.28 9.43 -1.71
CA ILE A 43 -10.91 9.78 -2.09
C ILE A 43 -10.51 8.93 -3.29
N LEU A 44 -10.25 9.60 -4.42
CA LEU A 44 -9.68 8.97 -5.59
C LEU A 44 -8.15 9.08 -5.52
N ARG A 45 -7.47 7.94 -5.59
CA ARG A 45 -6.01 7.84 -5.68
C ARG A 45 -5.63 7.32 -7.05
N ARG A 46 -5.05 8.19 -7.88
CA ARG A 46 -4.48 7.80 -9.16
C ARG A 46 -3.02 7.41 -8.93
N ARG A 47 -2.67 6.20 -9.36
CA ARG A 47 -1.33 5.63 -9.25
C ARG A 47 -0.86 5.12 -10.59
N GLU A 48 0.44 5.07 -10.79
CA GLU A 48 1.09 4.65 -12.01
C GLU A 48 2.17 3.64 -11.69
N CYS A 49 2.18 2.50 -12.38
CA CYS A 49 3.20 1.50 -12.23
C CYS A 49 4.55 2.04 -12.70
N ARG A 50 5.58 1.97 -11.85
CA ARG A 50 6.92 2.46 -12.21
C ARG A 50 7.60 1.63 -13.29
N HIS A 51 7.18 0.38 -13.48
CA HIS A 51 7.85 -0.55 -14.38
C HIS A 51 7.28 -0.55 -15.81
N CYS A 52 5.99 -0.26 -15.98
CA CYS A 52 5.34 -0.27 -17.30
C CYS A 52 4.54 1.02 -17.61
N GLY A 53 4.47 1.96 -16.67
CA GLY A 53 3.69 3.20 -16.83
C GLY A 53 2.17 3.02 -16.76
N ARG A 54 1.67 1.82 -16.42
CA ARG A 54 0.23 1.56 -16.36
C ARG A 54 -0.42 2.33 -15.21
N ARG A 55 -1.44 3.13 -15.54
CA ARG A 55 -2.21 3.92 -14.58
C ARG A 55 -3.36 3.09 -14.00
N MET A 56 -3.46 3.06 -12.68
CA MET A 56 -4.57 2.51 -11.93
C MET A 56 -5.20 3.59 -11.06
N THR A 57 -6.51 3.51 -10.88
CA THR A 57 -7.26 4.42 -10.00
C THR A 57 -7.86 3.58 -8.88
N THR A 58 -7.58 3.92 -7.64
CA THR A 58 -8.29 3.37 -6.49
C THR A 58 -9.24 4.40 -5.91
N TRP A 59 -10.37 3.89 -5.43
CA TRP A 59 -11.36 4.66 -4.72
C TRP A 59 -11.31 4.19 -3.28
N GLU A 60 -10.88 5.07 -2.38
CA GLU A 60 -11.01 4.86 -0.95
C GLU A 60 -12.29 5.59 -0.54
N SER A 61 -13.32 4.84 -0.12
CA SER A 61 -14.48 5.44 0.56
C SER A 61 -14.07 5.71 2.00
N GLY A 62 -13.99 6.98 2.40
CA GLY A 62 -13.93 7.35 3.80
C GLY A 62 -15.26 6.96 4.44
N GLY A 63 -15.23 5.95 5.31
CA GLY A 63 -16.31 5.64 6.24
C GLY A 63 -16.08 6.35 7.56
#